data_AF-A0AAV4JA60-F1
#
_entry.id   AF-A0AAV4JA60-F1
#
_cell.length_a   1.000
_cell.length_b   1.000
_cell.length_c   1.000
_cell.angle_alpha   90.00
_cell.angle_beta   90.00
_cell.angle_gamma   90.00
#
_symmetry.space_group_name_H-M   'P 1'
#
loop_
_entity.id
_entity.type
_entity.pdbx_description
1 polymer ?
#
loop_
_entity_poly.entity_id
_entity_poly.type
_entity_poly.pdbx_seq_one_letter_code
_entity_poly.pdbx_strand_id
1 'polypeptide(L)'
;MCLAASKAVGREGVLGVQKIGALWRLYPSSQQKRVELLIKGIMIEEKLMNVASQNPFIIRGGDGVEIPSTKLTISDLPISVANDTVETALIKNGL
;
A
#
# COMPACT_ATOMS: atom_id res chain seq x y z
N MET A 1 -2.10 -6.97 4.57
CA MET A 1 -1.23 -7.09 3.38
C MET A 1 -0.85 -8.54 3.02
N CYS A 2 -0.63 -9.44 3.99
CA CYS A 2 -0.58 -10.90 3.74
C CYS A 2 -1.86 -11.42 3.03
N LEU A 3 -3.04 -10.94 3.43
CA LEU A 3 -4.33 -11.23 2.78
C LEU A 3 -4.43 -10.76 1.33
N ALA A 4 -3.84 -9.63 0.96
CA ALA A 4 -3.93 -9.06 -0.39
C ALA A 4 -3.15 -9.91 -1.40
N ALA A 5 -1.95 -10.35 -1.02
CA ALA A 5 -1.15 -11.26 -1.84
C ALA A 5 -1.78 -12.66 -1.95
N SER A 6 -2.27 -13.24 -0.84
CA SER A 6 -2.97 -14.53 -0.87
C SER A 6 -4.28 -14.49 -1.69
N LYS A 7 -4.97 -13.35 -1.73
CA LYS A 7 -6.16 -13.16 -2.59
C LYS A 7 -5.81 -13.11 -4.08
N ALA A 8 -4.65 -12.58 -4.46
CA ALA A 8 -4.24 -12.41 -5.84
C ALA A 8 -3.86 -13.72 -6.56
N VAL A 9 -3.20 -14.64 -5.86
CA VAL A 9 -2.62 -15.88 -6.43
C VAL A 9 -3.26 -17.16 -5.88
N GLY A 10 -4.23 -17.02 -4.98
CA GLY A 10 -4.88 -18.11 -4.24
C GLY A 10 -4.14 -18.46 -2.95
N ARG A 11 -4.85 -19.12 -2.02
CA ARG A 11 -4.37 -19.46 -0.65
C ARG A 11 -3.04 -20.23 -0.62
N GLU A 12 -2.71 -20.95 -1.69
CA GLU A 12 -1.47 -21.77 -1.83
C GLU A 12 -0.47 -21.19 -2.85
N GLY A 13 -0.76 -20.03 -3.44
CA GLY A 13 0.07 -19.44 -4.49
C GLY A 13 1.31 -18.70 -3.98
N VAL A 14 1.42 -18.48 -2.67
CA VAL A 14 2.50 -17.73 -2.01
C VAL A 14 3.03 -18.53 -0.83
N LEU A 15 4.33 -18.84 -0.85
CA LEU A 15 5.04 -19.54 0.22
C LEU A 15 5.34 -18.62 1.41
N GLY A 16 5.50 -17.33 1.14
CA GLY A 16 5.83 -16.37 2.17
C GLY A 16 5.87 -14.94 1.68
N VAL A 17 5.99 -14.04 2.64
CA VAL A 17 6.10 -12.61 2.44
C VAL A 17 7.18 -12.08 3.38
N GLN A 18 8.08 -11.25 2.88
CA GLN A 18 9.15 -10.64 3.67
C GLN A 18 9.11 -9.12 3.50
N LYS A 19 9.23 -8.39 4.61
CA LYS A 19 9.44 -6.94 4.59
C LYS A 19 10.93 -6.64 4.39
N ILE A 20 11.26 -5.84 3.38
CA ILE A 20 12.64 -5.39 3.09
C ILE A 20 12.60 -3.86 3.00
N GLY A 21 13.00 -3.20 4.09
CA GLY A 21 12.85 -1.74 4.23
C GLY A 21 11.38 -1.31 4.16
N ALA A 22 11.07 -0.41 3.22
CA ALA A 22 9.70 0.06 2.95
C ALA A 22 8.94 -0.81 1.94
N LEU A 23 9.56 -1.85 1.39
CA LEU A 23 8.98 -2.71 0.36
C LEU A 23 8.65 -4.09 0.91
N TRP A 24 7.72 -4.75 0.23
CA TRP A 24 7.35 -6.13 0.54
C TRP A 24 7.69 -7.04 -0.61
N ARG A 25 8.43 -8.10 -0.30
CA ARG A 25 8.79 -9.15 -1.24
C ARG A 25 7.84 -10.32 -1.06
N LEU A 26 7.25 -10.76 -2.16
CA LEU A 26 6.39 -11.94 -2.22
C LEU A 26 7.19 -13.12 -2.77
N TYR A 27 6.93 -14.32 -2.23
CA TYR A 27 7.55 -15.57 -2.69
C TYR A 27 6.48 -16.49 -3.29
N PRO A 28 6.19 -16.39 -4.61
CA PRO A 28 5.26 -17.30 -5.27
C PRO A 28 5.74 -18.75 -5.19
N SER A 29 4.81 -19.70 -5.05
CA SER A 29 5.12 -21.13 -4.90
C SER A 29 5.64 -21.80 -6.16
N SER A 30 5.39 -21.22 -7.34
CA SER A 30 5.92 -21.71 -8.61
C SER A 30 6.14 -20.58 -9.61
N GLN A 31 6.86 -20.87 -10.70
CA GLN A 31 7.02 -19.94 -11.81
C GLN A 31 5.67 -19.57 -12.44
N GLN A 32 4.75 -20.53 -12.55
CA GLN A 32 3.43 -20.27 -13.09
C GLN A 32 2.61 -19.35 -12.19
N LYS A 33 2.71 -19.50 -10.86
CA LYS A 33 2.08 -18.58 -9.91
C LYS A 33 2.68 -17.18 -9.94
N ARG A 34 3.99 -17.08 -10.20
CA ARG A 34 4.63 -15.77 -10.45
C ARG A 34 4.05 -15.11 -11.69
N VAL A 35 3.92 -15.83 -12.80
CA VAL A 35 3.34 -15.29 -14.04
C VAL A 35 1.88 -14.88 -13.81
N GLU A 36 1.10 -15.70 -13.13
CA GLU A 36 -0.29 -15.40 -12.78
C GLU A 36 -0.40 -14.12 -11.93
N LEU A 37 0.49 -13.93 -10.95
CA LEU A 37 0.57 -12.71 -10.15
C LEU A 37 0.88 -11.47 -10.98
N LEU A 38 1.82 -11.58 -11.93
CA LEU A 38 2.24 -10.47 -12.79
C LEU A 38 1.13 -10.07 -13.77
N ILE A 39 0.38 -11.04 -14.30
CA ILE A 39 -0.72 -10.79 -15.25
C ILE A 39 -1.95 -10.27 -14.52
N LYS A 40 -2.37 -10.94 -13.43
CA LYS A 40 -3.60 -10.61 -12.71
C LYS A 40 -3.45 -9.37 -11.83
N GLY A 41 -2.24 -9.11 -11.31
CA GLY A 41 -2.01 -8.07 -10.32
C GLY A 41 -2.51 -8.43 -8.92
N ILE A 42 -2.39 -7.48 -8.00
CA ILE A 42 -2.80 -7.59 -6.59
C ILE A 42 -3.87 -6.56 -6.26
N MET A 43 -4.86 -6.92 -5.44
CA MET A 43 -5.88 -5.97 -4.97
C MET A 43 -5.44 -5.37 -3.62
N ILE A 44 -5.30 -4.04 -3.55
CA ILE A 44 -4.98 -3.30 -2.33
C ILE A 44 -6.06 -2.23 -2.16
N GLU A 45 -6.81 -2.27 -1.05
CA GLU A 45 -7.87 -1.28 -0.76
C GLU A 45 -8.81 -1.05 -1.95
N GLU A 46 -9.31 -2.15 -2.53
CA GLU A 46 -10.22 -2.16 -3.70
C GLU A 46 -9.60 -1.64 -5.01
N LYS A 47 -8.30 -1.30 -5.02
CA LYS A 47 -7.56 -0.92 -6.23
C LYS A 47 -6.75 -2.09 -6.78
N LEU A 48 -6.89 -2.33 -8.09
CA LEU A 48 -6.10 -3.33 -8.81
C LEU A 48 -4.71 -2.78 -9.15
N MET A 49 -3.69 -3.46 -8.65
CA MET A 49 -2.28 -3.14 -8.85
C MET A 49 -1.62 -4.20 -9.74
N ASN A 50 -1.42 -3.89 -11.02
CA ASN A 50 -0.63 -4.71 -11.92
C ASN A 50 0.84 -4.22 -11.97
N VAL A 51 1.69 -4.91 -12.73
CA VAL A 51 3.13 -4.58 -12.82
C VAL A 51 3.37 -3.22 -13.47
N ALA A 52 2.47 -2.78 -14.35
CA ALA A 52 2.49 -1.47 -14.98
C ALA A 52 1.79 -0.39 -14.12
N SER A 53 1.12 -0.77 -13.03
CA SER A 53 0.43 0.17 -12.17
C SER A 53 1.45 1.07 -11.49
N GLN A 54 1.34 2.35 -11.76
CA GLN A 54 1.99 3.36 -10.93
C GLN A 54 1.39 3.30 -9.52
N ASN A 55 2.21 3.63 -8.52
CA ASN A 55 1.78 3.61 -7.13
C ASN A 55 0.53 4.50 -6.96
N PRO A 56 -0.63 3.95 -6.54
CA PRO A 56 -1.92 4.63 -6.55
C PRO A 56 -2.05 5.65 -5.41
N PHE A 57 -1.04 5.72 -4.54
CA PHE A 57 -0.90 6.70 -3.49
C PHE A 57 0.00 7.88 -3.91
N ILE A 58 0.44 7.91 -5.17
CA ILE A 58 1.07 9.08 -5.76
C ILE A 58 -0.04 10.07 -6.11
N ILE A 59 -0.02 11.24 -5.46
CA ILE A 59 -0.89 12.35 -5.81
C ILE A 59 -0.25 13.05 -7.00
N ARG A 60 -0.99 13.22 -8.10
CA ARG A 60 -0.54 14.00 -9.26
C ARG A 60 -1.33 15.30 -9.33
N GLY A 61 -0.65 16.39 -9.71
CA GLY A 61 -1.27 17.69 -9.92
C GLY A 61 -2.09 17.73 -11.21
N GLY A 62 -2.77 18.85 -11.45
CA GLY A 62 -3.56 19.07 -12.68
C GLY A 62 -2.71 19.07 -13.96
N ASP A 63 -1.39 19.20 -13.83
CA ASP A 63 -0.38 19.11 -14.88
C ASP A 63 0.14 17.67 -15.10
N GLY A 64 -0.36 16.70 -14.33
CA GLY A 64 0.06 15.30 -14.39
C GLY A 64 1.42 15.02 -13.74
N VAL A 65 2.07 16.01 -13.13
CA VAL A 65 3.34 15.85 -12.40
C VAL A 65 3.05 15.29 -11.01
N GLU A 66 3.87 14.36 -10.53
CA GLU A 66 3.79 13.85 -9.16
C GLU A 66 4.01 15.01 -8.18
N ILE A 67 3.00 15.27 -7.35
CA ILE A 67 3.10 16.22 -6.25
C ILE A 67 3.92 15.53 -5.16
N PRO A 68 5.07 16.12 -4.75
CA PRO A 68 5.81 15.61 -3.61
C PRO A 68 4.91 15.62 -2.38
N SER A 69 4.51 14.44 -1.91
CA SER A 69 3.71 14.31 -0.68
C SER A 69 4.65 14.10 0.50
N THR A 70 4.72 15.09 1.39
CA THR A 70 5.38 14.92 2.68
C THR A 70 4.48 14.07 3.57
N LYS A 71 4.85 12.81 3.78
CA LYS A 71 4.12 11.92 4.69
C LYS A 71 4.60 12.15 6.13
N LEU A 72 3.75 12.71 6.97
CA LEU A 72 3.97 12.79 8.41
C LEU A 72 3.37 11.54 9.07
N THR A 73 4.18 10.82 9.84
CA THR A 73 3.69 9.72 10.69
C THR A 73 3.70 10.20 12.15
N ILE A 74 2.53 10.18 12.79
CA ILE A 74 2.40 10.50 14.22
C ILE A 74 2.27 9.18 14.96
N SER A 75 3.26 8.86 15.81
CA SER A 75 3.29 7.65 16.62
C SER A 75 2.88 7.94 18.06
N ASP A 76 2.59 6.89 18.82
CA ASP A 76 2.27 6.96 20.27
C ASP A 76 1.03 7.79 20.64
N LEU A 77 0.09 7.94 19.71
CA LEU A 77 -1.24 8.47 19.99
C LEU A 77 -2.04 7.47 20.85
N PRO A 78 -2.62 7.89 21.99
CA PRO A 78 -3.53 7.03 22.74
C PRO A 78 -4.74 6.64 21.90
N ILE A 79 -5.21 5.39 22.01
CA ILE A 79 -6.38 4.88 21.28
C ILE A 79 -7.65 5.70 21.54
N SER A 80 -7.73 6.39 22.68
CA SER A 80 -8.84 7.25 23.06
C SER A 80 -8.91 8.57 22.29
N VAL A 81 -7.88 8.93 21.52
CA VAL A 81 -7.87 10.17 20.74
C VAL A 81 -8.49 9.91 19.37
N ALA A 82 -9.58 10.63 19.09
CA ALA A 82 -10.27 10.55 17.81
C ALA A 82 -9.50 11.32 16.71
N ASN A 83 -9.61 10.86 15.47
CA ASN A 83 -8.87 11.41 14.33
C ASN A 83 -9.23 12.89 14.06
N ASP A 84 -10.47 13.28 14.29
CA ASP A 84 -10.97 14.66 14.15
C ASP A 84 -10.25 15.65 15.09
N THR A 85 -9.90 15.17 16.29
CA THR A 85 -9.18 15.92 17.31
C THR A 85 -7.73 16.11 16.90
N VAL A 86 -7.11 15.08 16.32
CA VAL A 86 -5.75 15.16 15.76
C VAL A 86 -5.73 16.13 14.58
N GLU A 87 -6.69 16.04 13.66
CA GLU A 87 -6.81 16.92 12.50
C GLU A 87 -6.98 18.40 12.93
N THR A 88 -7.89 18.66 13.87
CA THR A 88 -8.11 20.02 14.40
C THR A 88 -6.84 20.58 15.06
N ALA A 89 -6.11 19.74 15.79
CA ALA A 89 -4.86 20.13 16.43
C ALA A 89 -3.75 20.44 15.42
N LEU A 90 -3.66 19.68 14.32
CA LEU A 90 -2.69 19.92 13.25
C LEU A 90 -2.98 21.24 12.53
N ILE A 91 -4.24 21.48 12.14
CA ILE A 91 -4.69 22.72 11.52
C ILE A 91 -4.39 23.93 12.41
N LYS A 92 -4.67 23.82 13.71
CA LYS A 92 -4.39 24.88 14.68
C LYS A 92 -2.89 25.22 14.80
N ASN A 93 -2.00 24.25 14.54
CA ASN A 93 -0.54 24.43 14.63
C ASN A 93 0.12 24.69 13.26
N GLY A 94 -0.68 24.93 12.20
CA GLY A 94 -0.18 25.36 10.90
C GLY A 94 0.21 24.23 9.95
N LEU A 95 -0.33 23.02 10.15
CA LEU A 95 -0.30 21.91 9.20
C LEU A 95 -1.62 21.78 8.43
#